data_AF-A0A0D9XAA1-F1
#
_entry.id   AF-A0A0D9XAA1-F1
#
_cell.length_a   1.000
_cell.length_b   1.000
_cell.length_c   1.000
_cell.angle_alpha   90.00
_cell.angle_beta   90.00
_cell.angle_gamma   90.00
#
_symmetry.space_group_name_H-M   'P 1'
#
loop_
_entity.id
_entity.type
_entity.pdbx_description
1 polymer ?
#
loop_
_entity_poly.entity_id
_entity_poly.type
_entity_poly.pdbx_seq_one_letter_code
_entity_poly.pdbx_strand_id
1 'polypeptide(L)'
;MEATALSVGKSVLNGALGYAKSALAEEVALQLGIQRDHAFIRDELHMMQSFLMAAHDERSEHKVVKAWVQQVRDVAYDVEDCLQDFAVRVGNSSWWRSPNMLLERRSVAKKMKELRAKVEDVSQRSVRYRLIDGCL
;
A
#
# COMPACT_ATOMS: atom_id res chain seq x y z
N MET A 1 23.41 -7.26 -6.74
CA MET A 1 22.57 -6.91 -5.57
C MET A 1 21.42 -5.96 -5.92
N GLU A 2 21.51 -5.13 -6.97
CA GLU A 2 20.48 -4.13 -7.29
C GLU A 2 19.21 -4.70 -7.93
N ALA A 3 19.34 -5.68 -8.84
CA ALA A 3 18.21 -6.43 -9.38
C ALA A 3 17.38 -7.12 -8.28
N THR A 4 18.04 -7.48 -7.18
CA THR A 4 17.43 -8.16 -6.04
C THR A 4 16.48 -7.22 -5.28
N ALA A 5 16.87 -5.97 -5.05
CA ALA A 5 16.05 -4.99 -4.32
C ALA A 5 14.78 -4.58 -5.09
N LEU A 6 14.90 -4.39 -6.41
CA LEU A 6 13.76 -4.07 -7.27
C LEU A 6 12.82 -5.28 -7.45
N SER A 7 13.38 -6.49 -7.61
CA SER A 7 12.59 -7.72 -7.66
C SER A 7 11.82 -7.96 -6.36
N VAL A 8 12.45 -7.76 -5.20
CA VAL A 8 11.78 -7.90 -3.89
C VAL A 8 10.70 -6.83 -3.74
N GLY A 9 11.00 -5.56 -4.07
CA GLY A 9 10.01 -4.48 -4.02
C GLY A 9 8.78 -4.76 -4.88
N LYS A 10 8.98 -5.27 -6.10
CA LYS A 10 7.89 -5.68 -6.99
C LYS A 10 7.07 -6.83 -6.41
N SER A 11 7.72 -7.84 -5.82
CA SER A 11 7.01 -8.98 -5.20
C SER A 11 6.11 -8.54 -4.05
N VAL A 12 6.63 -7.70 -3.15
CA VAL A 12 5.89 -7.20 -1.99
C VAL A 12 4.73 -6.32 -2.45
N LEU A 13 4.98 -5.40 -3.38
CA LEU A 13 3.93 -4.57 -3.96
C LEU A 13 2.82 -5.40 -4.63
N ASN A 14 3.19 -6.47 -5.34
CA ASN A 14 2.22 -7.39 -5.93
C ASN A 14 1.38 -8.10 -4.87
N GLY A 15 1.99 -8.53 -3.77
CA GLY A 15 1.29 -9.13 -2.63
C GLY A 15 0.30 -8.17 -2.00
N ALA A 16 0.76 -6.97 -1.62
CA ALA A 16 -0.05 -5.92 -1.04
C ALA A 16 -1.21 -5.52 -1.96
N LEU A 17 -0.95 -5.31 -3.25
CA LEU A 17 -1.98 -4.97 -4.24
C LEU A 17 -2.95 -6.12 -4.48
N GLY A 18 -2.46 -7.37 -4.52
CA GLY A 18 -3.28 -8.56 -4.65
C GLY A 18 -4.26 -8.69 -3.48
N TYR A 19 -3.77 -8.48 -2.26
CA TYR A 19 -4.62 -8.45 -1.07
C TYR A 19 -5.62 -7.28 -1.12
N ALA A 20 -5.17 -6.06 -1.43
CA ALA A 20 -6.05 -4.88 -1.52
C ALA A 20 -7.15 -4.99 -2.60
N LYS A 21 -6.98 -5.88 -3.59
CA LYS A 21 -8.00 -6.22 -4.60
C LYS A 21 -8.91 -7.38 -4.18
N SER A 22 -8.64 -8.05 -3.06
CA SER A 22 -9.40 -9.22 -2.65
C SER A 22 -10.78 -8.85 -2.09
N ALA A 23 -11.76 -9.73 -2.28
CA ALA A 23 -13.09 -9.59 -1.68
C ALA A 23 -13.03 -9.52 -0.15
N LEU A 24 -12.05 -10.18 0.47
CA LEU A 24 -11.83 -10.11 1.91
C LEU A 24 -11.46 -8.69 2.35
N ALA A 25 -10.54 -8.03 1.63
CA ALA A 25 -10.14 -6.66 1.95
C ALA A 25 -11.29 -5.67 1.77
N GLU A 26 -12.13 -5.87 0.74
CA GLU A 26 -13.34 -5.07 0.53
C GLU A 26 -14.35 -5.23 1.68
N GLU A 27 -14.62 -6.48 2.11
CA GLU A 27 -15.51 -6.76 3.24
C GLU A 27 -14.96 -6.18 4.54
N VAL A 28 -13.67 -6.35 4.82
CA VAL A 28 -12.97 -5.74 5.97
C VAL A 28 -13.13 -4.22 5.94
N ALA A 29 -12.93 -3.59 4.79
CA ALA A 29 -13.07 -2.14 4.64
C ALA A 29 -14.52 -1.67 4.86
N LEU A 30 -15.51 -2.45 4.41
CA LEU A 30 -16.93 -2.19 4.64
C LEU A 30 -17.27 -2.24 6.14
N GLN A 31 -16.89 -3.33 6.80
CA GLN A 31 -17.17 -3.54 8.21
C GLN A 31 -16.46 -2.52 9.11
N LEU A 32 -15.31 -2.01 8.69
CA LEU A 32 -14.56 -0.98 9.40
C LEU A 32 -15.01 0.45 9.09
N GLY A 33 -15.70 0.67 7.96
CA GLY A 33 -16.09 2.01 7.49
C GLY A 33 -14.93 2.83 6.92
N ILE A 34 -13.96 2.16 6.28
CA ILE A 34 -12.73 2.75 5.73
C ILE A 34 -12.65 2.61 4.21
N GLN A 35 -13.80 2.44 3.53
CA GLN A 35 -13.88 2.11 2.10
C GLN A 35 -13.13 3.12 1.22
N ARG A 36 -13.23 4.40 1.55
CA ARG A 36 -12.57 5.48 0.79
C ARG A 36 -11.05 5.42 0.90
N ASP A 37 -10.54 5.25 2.12
CA ASP A 37 -9.10 5.17 2.34
C ASP A 37 -8.53 3.89 1.72
N HIS A 38 -9.27 2.77 1.80
CA HIS A 38 -8.93 1.51 1.14
C HIS A 38 -8.86 1.64 -0.37
N ALA A 39 -9.89 2.20 -1.00
CA ALA A 39 -9.91 2.40 -2.45
C ALA A 39 -8.74 3.26 -2.93
N PHE A 40 -8.46 4.38 -2.22
CA PHE A 40 -7.33 5.24 -2.54
C PHE A 40 -6.00 4.47 -2.50
N ILE A 41 -5.75 3.72 -1.42
CA ILE A 41 -4.49 2.97 -1.27
C ILE A 41 -4.36 1.91 -2.38
N ARG A 42 -5.42 1.16 -2.66
CA ARG A 42 -5.42 0.16 -3.76
C ARG A 42 -5.07 0.80 -5.10
N ASP A 43 -5.67 1.95 -5.42
CA ASP A 43 -5.49 2.60 -6.71
C ASP A 43 -4.07 3.18 -6.85
N GLU A 44 -3.53 3.79 -5.78
CA GLU A 44 -2.13 4.26 -5.76
C GLU A 44 -1.11 3.11 -5.83
N LEU A 45 -1.33 1.99 -5.14
CA LEU A 45 -0.46 0.83 -5.28
C LEU A 45 -0.45 0.28 -6.71
N HIS A 46 -1.58 0.35 -7.42
CA HIS A 46 -1.66 -0.03 -8.83
C HIS A 46 -0.86 0.92 -9.74
N MET A 47 -0.93 2.23 -9.48
CA MET A 47 -0.11 3.22 -10.18
C MET A 47 1.38 2.98 -9.92
N MET A 48 1.77 2.77 -8.66
CA MET A 48 3.15 2.46 -8.29
C MET A 48 3.67 1.19 -8.97
N GLN A 49 2.83 0.15 -9.08
CA GLN A 49 3.17 -1.09 -9.78
C GLN A 49 3.45 -0.84 -11.26
N SER A 50 2.58 -0.08 -11.92
CA SER A 50 2.71 0.24 -13.34
C SER A 50 3.99 1.01 -13.61
N PHE A 51 4.33 1.96 -12.73
CA PHE A 51 5.59 2.68 -12.79
C PHE A 51 6.81 1.77 -12.63
N LEU A 52 6.81 0.89 -11.62
CA LEU A 52 7.93 -0.03 -11.39
C LEU A 52 8.15 -0.98 -12.57
N MET A 53 7.10 -1.33 -13.31
CA MET A 53 7.22 -2.10 -14.55
C MET A 53 7.91 -1.29 -15.65
N ALA A 54 7.46 -0.06 -15.91
CA ALA A 54 8.09 0.82 -16.90
C ALA A 54 9.58 1.09 -16.58
N ALA A 55 9.90 1.40 -15.32
CA ALA A 55 11.28 1.65 -14.88
C ALA A 55 12.20 0.41 -14.98
N HIS A 56 11.63 -0.79 -14.88
CA HIS A 56 12.39 -2.04 -15.05
C HIS A 56 12.78 -2.28 -16.50
N ASP A 57 11.85 -2.01 -17.42
CA ASP A 57 12.04 -2.23 -18.86
C ASP A 57 13.08 -1.25 -19.44
N GLU A 58 13.17 -0.04 -18.89
CA GLU A 58 14.14 1.00 -19.30
C GLU A 58 15.54 0.86 -18.67
N ARG A 59 15.78 -0.12 -17.76
CA ARG A 59 17.05 -0.29 -17.02
C ARG A 59 17.59 1.02 -16.41
N SER A 60 16.71 1.83 -15.81
CA SER A 60 17.07 3.14 -15.26
C SER A 60 18.14 3.04 -14.15
N GLU A 61 19.38 3.45 -14.46
CA GLU A 61 20.48 3.56 -13.47
C GLU A 61 20.36 4.82 -12.57
N HIS A 62 19.30 5.61 -12.74
CA HIS A 62 19.12 6.88 -12.04
C HIS A 62 18.93 6.67 -10.53
N LYS A 63 19.82 7.29 -9.73
CA LYS A 63 19.80 7.21 -8.26
C LYS A 63 18.45 7.63 -7.64
N VAL A 64 17.75 8.57 -8.28
CA VAL A 64 16.44 9.05 -7.82
C VAL A 64 15.37 7.95 -7.99
N VAL A 65 15.37 7.23 -9.12
CA VAL A 65 14.46 6.10 -9.36
C VAL A 65 14.72 4.99 -8.35
N LYS A 66 16.00 4.67 -8.07
CA LYS A 66 16.37 3.70 -7.03
C LYS A 66 15.82 4.08 -5.64
N ALA A 67 15.96 5.35 -5.25
CA ALA A 67 15.44 5.85 -3.97
C ALA A 67 13.90 5.83 -3.90
N TRP A 68 13.23 6.01 -5.04
CA TRP A 68 11.77 5.91 -5.10
C TRP A 68 11.29 4.46 -5.05
N VAL A 69 11.94 3.53 -5.76
CA VAL A 69 11.65 2.07 -5.66
C VAL A 69 11.77 1.59 -4.22
N GLN A 70 12.77 2.07 -3.50
CA GLN A 70 12.95 1.80 -2.07
C GLN A 70 11.74 2.27 -1.25
N GLN A 71 11.29 3.52 -1.44
CA GLN A 71 10.11 4.06 -0.76
C GLN A 71 8.83 3.30 -1.10
N VAL A 72 8.63 2.91 -2.36
CA VAL A 72 7.47 2.10 -2.77
C VAL A 72 7.48 0.74 -2.09
N ARG A 73 8.65 0.11 -1.98
CA ARG A 73 8.77 -1.15 -1.24
C ARG A 73 8.38 -0.97 0.23
N ASP A 74 8.88 0.08 0.87
CA ASP A 74 8.61 0.32 2.29
C ASP A 74 7.11 0.62 2.53
N VAL A 75 6.47 1.36 1.63
CA VAL A 75 5.02 1.58 1.64
C VAL A 75 4.26 0.28 1.40
N ALA A 76 4.72 -0.57 0.49
CA ALA A 76 4.06 -1.85 0.22
C ALA A 76 4.07 -2.76 1.46
N TYR A 77 5.17 -2.81 2.20
CA TYR A 77 5.24 -3.51 3.49
C TYR A 77 4.26 -2.90 4.51
N ASP A 78 4.28 -1.57 4.67
CA ASP A 78 3.35 -0.89 5.59
C ASP A 78 1.88 -1.21 5.25
N VAL A 79 1.53 -1.30 3.97
CA VAL A 79 0.16 -1.65 3.53
C VAL A 79 -0.15 -3.11 3.82
N GLU A 80 0.72 -4.03 3.44
CA GLU A 80 0.54 -5.47 3.68
C GLU A 80 0.34 -5.77 5.17
N ASP A 81 1.21 -5.25 6.01
CA ASP A 81 1.16 -5.44 7.47
C ASP A 81 -0.13 -4.87 8.08
N CYS A 82 -0.53 -3.66 7.68
CA CYS A 82 -1.75 -3.04 8.19
C CYS A 82 -3.00 -3.80 7.78
N LEU A 83 -3.10 -4.18 6.49
CA LEU A 83 -4.25 -4.89 5.97
C LEU A 83 -4.36 -6.29 6.58
N GLN A 84 -3.24 -6.99 6.78
CA GLN A 84 -3.23 -8.29 7.43
C GLN A 84 -3.58 -8.21 8.93
N ASP A 85 -3.10 -7.19 9.67
CA ASP A 85 -3.53 -6.92 11.06
C ASP A 85 -5.05 -6.73 11.14
N PHE A 86 -5.64 -6.00 10.19
CA PHE A 86 -7.09 -5.78 10.17
C PHE A 86 -7.87 -7.06 9.85
N ALA A 87 -7.38 -7.86 8.90
CA ALA A 87 -7.98 -9.15 8.55
C ALA A 87 -8.06 -10.08 9.76
N VAL A 88 -6.98 -10.17 10.54
CA VAL A 88 -6.90 -11.00 11.74
C VAL A 88 -7.87 -10.52 12.81
N ARG A 89 -7.98 -9.20 13.02
CA ARG A 89 -8.95 -8.62 13.97
C ARG A 89 -10.39 -8.92 13.54
N VAL A 90 -10.73 -8.66 12.29
CA VAL A 90 -12.06 -8.93 11.70
C VAL A 90 -12.42 -10.42 11.73
N GLY A 91 -11.47 -11.31 11.44
CA GLY A 91 -11.71 -12.75 11.50
C GLY A 91 -11.92 -13.29 12.92
N ASN A 92 -11.48 -12.55 13.94
CA ASN A 92 -11.61 -12.97 15.33
C ASN A 92 -13.01 -12.66 15.89
N SER A 93 -13.83 -13.70 16.06
CA SER A 93 -15.20 -13.57 16.59
C SER A 93 -15.29 -12.88 17.97
N SER A 94 -14.23 -12.94 18.79
CA SER A 94 -14.19 -12.26 20.10
C SER A 94 -14.05 -10.75 19.96
N TRP A 95 -13.45 -10.27 18.88
CA TRP A 95 -13.27 -8.85 18.61
C TRP A 95 -14.62 -8.15 18.42
N TRP A 96 -15.54 -8.79 17.69
CA TRP A 96 -16.92 -8.31 17.52
C TRP A 96 -17.75 -8.32 18.80
N ARG A 97 -17.39 -9.17 19.76
CA ARG A 97 -18.05 -9.26 21.07
C ARG A 97 -17.38 -8.38 22.12
N SER A 98 -16.29 -7.71 21.77
CA SER A 98 -15.55 -6.83 22.68
C SER A 98 -16.38 -5.59 23.01
N PRO A 99 -16.53 -5.21 24.29
CA PRO A 99 -17.16 -3.94 24.66
C PRO A 99 -16.37 -2.72 24.14
N ASN A 100 -15.08 -2.91 23.81
CA ASN A 100 -14.21 -1.88 23.26
C ASN A 100 -14.18 -1.84 21.72
N MET A 101 -15.05 -2.61 21.04
CA MET A 101 -15.06 -2.73 19.57
C MET A 101 -15.06 -1.36 18.86
N LEU A 102 -15.83 -0.38 19.35
CA LEU A 102 -15.89 0.95 18.74
C LEU A 102 -14.55 1.70 18.83
N LEU A 103 -13.83 1.56 19.96
CA LEU A 103 -12.50 2.15 20.13
C LEU A 103 -11.48 1.47 19.22
N GLU A 104 -11.56 0.15 19.07
CA GLU A 104 -10.68 -0.60 18.19
C GLU A 104 -10.95 -0.27 16.72
N ARG A 105 -12.22 -0.16 16.30
CA ARG A 105 -12.59 0.35 14.96
C ARG A 105 -12.05 1.75 14.72
N ARG A 106 -12.13 2.65 15.71
CA ARG A 106 -11.56 4.00 15.61
C ARG A 106 -10.03 3.96 15.47
N SER A 107 -9.36 3.08 16.20
CA SER A 107 -7.91 2.88 16.10
C SER A 107 -7.51 2.39 14.71
N VAL A 108 -8.23 1.43 14.17
CA VAL A 108 -8.04 0.92 12.80
C VAL A 108 -8.26 2.02 11.77
N ALA A 109 -9.35 2.79 11.88
CA ALA A 109 -9.59 3.92 10.98
C ALA A 109 -8.49 4.99 11.06
N LYS A 110 -7.91 5.23 12.25
CA LYS A 110 -6.77 6.15 12.41
C LYS A 110 -5.53 5.62 11.70
N LYS A 111 -5.17 4.34 11.90
CA LYS A 111 -4.06 3.68 11.21
C LYS A 111 -4.23 3.74 9.68
N MET A 112 -5.46 3.51 9.20
CA MET A 112 -5.75 3.57 7.77
C MET A 112 -5.54 4.97 7.18
N LYS A 113 -5.94 6.02 7.91
CA LYS A 113 -5.67 7.41 7.49
C LYS A 113 -4.18 7.74 7.48
N GLU A 114 -3.43 7.26 8.46
CA GLU A 114 -1.97 7.43 8.51
C GLU A 114 -1.30 6.71 7.33
N LEU A 115 -1.72 5.49 7.03
CA LEU A 115 -1.25 4.72 5.88
C LEU A 115 -1.57 5.42 4.56
N ARG A 116 -2.80 5.92 4.40
CA ARG A 116 -3.19 6.72 3.24
C ARG A 116 -2.29 7.94 3.06
N ALA A 117 -2.02 8.67 4.14
CA ALA A 117 -1.14 9.84 4.09
C ALA A 117 0.29 9.48 3.66
N LYS A 118 0.84 8.35 4.13
CA LYS A 118 2.15 7.86 3.69
C LYS A 118 2.18 7.54 2.19
N VAL A 119 1.16 6.82 1.70
CA VAL A 119 1.03 6.47 0.27
C VAL A 119 0.96 7.75 -0.57
N GLU A 120 0.12 8.70 -0.17
CA GLU A 120 -0.05 9.99 -0.85
C GLU A 120 1.25 10.80 -0.87
N ASP A 121 2.00 10.82 0.22
CA ASP A 121 3.28 11.53 0.32
C ASP A 121 4.36 10.94 -0.62
N VAL A 122 4.43 9.61 -0.75
CA VAL A 122 5.31 8.95 -1.75
C VAL A 122 4.86 9.27 -3.18
N SER A 123 3.55 9.29 -3.43
CA SER A 123 2.99 9.65 -4.74
C SER A 123 3.30 11.11 -5.11
N GLN A 124 3.08 12.06 -4.20
CA GLN A 124 3.37 13.48 -4.42
C GLN A 124 4.87 13.76 -4.62
N ARG A 125 5.76 13.03 -3.92
CA ARG A 125 7.21 13.11 -4.18
C ARG A 125 7.55 12.68 -5.60
N SER A 126 6.89 11.65 -6.12
CA SER A 126 7.12 11.17 -7.48
C SER A 126 6.83 12.23 -8.54
N VAL A 127 5.73 12.98 -8.37
CA VAL A 127 5.35 14.11 -9.23
C VAL A 127 6.35 15.24 -9.12
N ARG A 128 6.77 15.60 -7.90
CA ARG A 128 7.72 16.69 -7.65
C ARG A 128 9.06 16.50 -8.33
N TYR A 129 9.53 15.25 -8.40
CA TYR A 129 10.79 14.90 -9.05
C TYR A 129 10.60 14.46 -10.51
N ARG A 130 9.39 14.62 -11.08
CA ARG A 130 9.04 14.26 -12.45
C ARG A 130 9.45 12.83 -12.81
N LEU A 131 9.24 11.91 -11.87
CA LEU A 131 9.58 10.50 -12.09
C LEU A 131 8.68 9.91 -13.18
N ILE A 132 7.41 10.30 -13.22
CA ILE A 132 6.38 9.82 -14.16
C ILE A 132 6.58 10.38 -15.58
N ASP A 133 7.10 11.60 -15.72
CA ASP A 133 7.38 12.21 -17.03
C ASP A 133 8.52 11.49 -17.78
N GLY A 134 9.32 10.67 -17.09
CA GLY A 134 10.41 9.89 -17.69
C GLY A 134 10.01 8.52 -18.22
N CYS A 135 8.75 8.07 -18.03
CA CYS A 135 8.26 6.75 -18.43
C CYS A 135 7.26 6.77 -19.62
N LEU A 136 7.10 7.92 -20.29
CA LEU A 136 6.31 8.10 -21.54
C LEU A 136 7.24 8.56 -22.66
#